data_AF-A0A2W5A3L7-F1
#
_entry.id   AF-A0A2W5A3L7-F1
#
_cell.length_a   1.000
_cell.length_b   1.000
_cell.length_c   1.000
_cell.angle_alpha   90.00
_cell.angle_beta   90.00
_cell.angle_gamma   90.00
#
_symmetry.space_group_name_H-M   'P 1'
#
loop_
_entity.id
_entity.type
_entity.pdbx_description
1 polymer ?
#
loop_
_entity_poly.entity_id
_entity_poly.type
_entity_poly.pdbx_seq_one_letter_code
_entity_poly.pdbx_strand_id
1 'polypeptide(L)'
;MLVDGMHREDIKAIIRKRYRSIGAFERAEGLAKQSVSEIFRGRPSARTKAAIERVLREALEKQESIVSVDSSLSNDAHRLNAAAH
;
A
#
# COMPACT_ATOMS: atom_id res chain seq x y z
N MET A 1 -18.40 -2.33 2.03
CA MET A 1 -17.10 -3.03 1.94
C MET A 1 -16.08 -2.02 1.43
N LEU A 2 -14.92 -1.88 2.09
CA LEU A 2 -13.93 -0.83 1.74
C LEU A 2 -13.41 -0.96 0.30
N VAL A 3 -13.36 -2.18 -0.20
CA VAL A 3 -12.88 -2.51 -1.56
C VAL A 3 -13.79 -1.96 -2.67
N ASP A 4 -15.07 -1.74 -2.38
CA ASP A 4 -16.07 -1.30 -3.36
C ASP A 4 -16.09 0.24 -3.53
N GLY A 5 -15.75 0.97 -2.47
CA GLY A 5 -15.71 2.44 -2.47
C GLY A 5 -14.37 3.05 -2.88
N MET A 6 -13.32 2.23 -3.05
CA MET A 6 -11.96 2.70 -3.37
C MET A 6 -11.57 2.33 -4.80
N HIS A 7 -10.89 3.24 -5.50
CA HIS A 7 -10.47 2.99 -6.88
C HIS A 7 -9.48 1.82 -6.94
N ARG A 8 -9.63 0.93 -7.91
CA ARG A 8 -8.78 -0.27 -8.09
C ARG A 8 -7.28 0.03 -8.14
N GLU A 9 -6.89 1.19 -8.67
CA GLU A 9 -5.49 1.58 -8.77
C GLU A 9 -4.93 2.08 -7.44
N ASP A 10 -5.74 2.73 -6.59
CA ASP A 10 -5.34 3.10 -5.23
C ASP A 10 -5.11 1.87 -4.37
N ILE A 11 -6.01 0.88 -4.45
CA ILE A 11 -5.86 -0.40 -3.75
C ILE A 11 -4.53 -1.06 -4.16
N LYS A 12 -4.23 -1.12 -5.46
CA LYS A 12 -2.95 -1.66 -5.93
C LYS A 12 -1.77 -0.80 -5.49
N ALA A 13 -1.90 0.52 -5.43
CA ALA A 13 -0.85 1.42 -4.98
C ALA A 13 -0.52 1.18 -3.50
N ILE A 14 -1.53 1.03 -2.65
CA ILE A 14 -1.36 0.70 -1.23
C ILE A 14 -0.67 -0.66 -1.07
N ILE A 15 -1.14 -1.69 -1.79
CA ILE A 15 -0.51 -3.02 -1.78
C ILE A 15 0.95 -2.93 -2.23
N ARG A 16 1.24 -2.17 -3.31
CA ARG A 16 2.61 -1.99 -3.81
C ARG A 16 3.51 -1.21 -2.84
N LYS A 17 3.00 -0.20 -2.14
CA LYS A 17 3.76 0.54 -1.12
C LYS A 17 4.23 -0.36 0.01
N ARG A 18 3.41 -1.35 0.39
CA ARG A 18 3.70 -2.24 1.52
C ARG A 18 4.48 -3.50 1.12
N TYR A 19 4.04 -4.17 0.06
CA TYR A 19 4.56 -5.49 -0.34
C TYR A 19 5.45 -5.44 -1.58
N ARG A 20 5.72 -4.24 -2.13
CA ARG A 20 6.50 -4.00 -3.36
C ARG A 20 5.82 -4.47 -4.66
N SER A 21 5.01 -5.52 -4.62
CA SER A 21 4.22 -6.01 -5.77
C SER A 21 2.96 -6.76 -5.33
N ILE A 22 1.98 -6.88 -6.24
CA ILE A 22 0.75 -7.64 -5.99
C ILE A 22 1.05 -9.13 -5.77
N GLY A 23 1.96 -9.72 -6.56
CA GLY A 23 2.33 -11.12 -6.40
C GLY A 23 3.12 -11.40 -5.10
N ALA A 24 3.82 -10.41 -4.55
CA ALA A 24 4.43 -10.55 -3.22
C ALA A 24 3.37 -10.53 -2.11
N PHE A 25 2.34 -9.69 -2.24
CA PHE A 25 1.18 -9.71 -1.34
C PHE A 25 0.43 -11.05 -1.39
N GLU A 26 0.14 -11.56 -2.59
CA GLU A 26 -0.51 -12.86 -2.75
C GLU A 26 0.28 -13.97 -2.08
N ARG A 27 1.61 -13.96 -2.19
CA ARG A 27 2.47 -14.94 -1.50
C ARG A 27 2.50 -14.74 0.03
N ALA A 28 2.57 -13.50 0.50
CA ALA A 28 2.61 -13.19 1.93
C ALA A 28 1.32 -13.59 2.65
N GLU A 29 0.17 -13.46 1.97
CA GLU A 29 -1.15 -13.82 2.50
C GLU A 29 -1.58 -15.27 2.18
N GLY A 30 -0.76 -16.02 1.44
CA GLY A 30 -1.08 -17.39 1.00
C GLY A 30 -2.31 -17.46 0.09
N LEU A 31 -2.47 -16.47 -0.80
CA LEU A 31 -3.54 -16.39 -1.78
C LEU A 31 -3.13 -17.07 -3.09
N ALA A 32 -4.12 -17.52 -3.87
CA ALA A 32 -3.86 -18.03 -5.20
C ALA A 32 -3.34 -16.91 -6.12
N LYS A 33 -2.54 -17.28 -7.13
CA LYS A 33 -2.07 -16.31 -8.12
C LYS A 33 -3.25 -15.62 -8.80
N GLN A 34 -3.12 -14.31 -9.03
CA GLN A 34 -4.14 -13.48 -9.67
C GLN A 34 -5.46 -13.33 -8.88
N SER A 35 -5.53 -13.80 -7.63
CA SER A 35 -6.71 -13.63 -6.77
C SER A 35 -7.11 -12.16 -6.65
N VAL A 36 -6.14 -11.25 -6.56
CA VAL A 36 -6.40 -9.81 -6.48
C VAL A 36 -7.04 -9.30 -7.78
N SER A 37 -6.61 -9.81 -8.93
CA SER A 37 -7.21 -9.45 -10.22
C SER A 37 -8.62 -10.00 -10.38
N GLU A 38 -8.93 -11.16 -9.79
CA GLU A 38 -10.26 -11.74 -9.81
C GLU A 38 -11.27 -10.89 -9.05
N ILE A 39 -10.87 -10.32 -7.89
CA ILE A 39 -11.70 -9.38 -7.14
C ILE A 39 -12.08 -8.17 -8.01
N PHE A 40 -11.12 -7.58 -8.73
CA PHE A 40 -11.39 -6.44 -9.61
C PHE A 40 -12.19 -6.79 -10.87
N ARG A 41 -12.26 -8.09 -11.24
CA ARG A 41 -13.08 -8.60 -12.34
C ARG A 41 -14.49 -8.99 -11.89
N GLY A 42 -14.84 -8.74 -10.62
CA GLY A 42 -16.16 -9.05 -10.07
C GLY A 42 -16.32 -10.50 -9.61
N ARG A 43 -15.24 -11.28 -9.49
CA ARG A 43 -15.28 -12.63 -8.90
C ARG A 43 -15.02 -12.54 -7.40
N PRO A 44 -16.02 -12.79 -6.55
CA PRO A 44 -15.86 -12.64 -5.12
C PRO A 44 -15.09 -13.83 -4.53
N SER A 45 -13.89 -13.56 -4.00
CA SER A 45 -13.18 -14.48 -3.11
C SER A 45 -13.15 -13.87 -1.72
N ALA A 46 -13.91 -14.45 -0.79
CA ALA A 46 -14.05 -13.93 0.57
C ALA A 46 -12.69 -13.78 1.27
N ARG A 47 -11.80 -14.76 1.09
CA ARG A 47 -10.44 -14.76 1.65
C ARG A 47 -9.59 -13.61 1.11
N THR A 48 -9.63 -13.41 -0.21
CA THR A 48 -8.87 -12.32 -0.86
C THR A 48 -9.41 -10.95 -0.45
N LYS A 49 -10.73 -10.83 -0.35
CA LYS A 49 -11.38 -9.59 0.06
C LYS A 49 -10.99 -9.20 1.49
N ALA A 50 -11.04 -10.16 2.42
CA ALA A 50 -10.62 -9.95 3.81
C ALA A 50 -9.14 -9.54 3.91
N ALA A 51 -8.26 -10.18 3.14
CA ALA A 51 -6.84 -9.83 3.12
C ALA A 51 -6.61 -8.40 2.60
N ILE A 52 -7.30 -8.00 1.52
CA ILE A 52 -7.23 -6.63 0.99
C ILE A 52 -7.76 -5.63 2.03
N GLU A 53 -8.92 -5.89 2.64
CA GLU A 53 -9.51 -5.00 3.65
C GLU A 53 -8.61 -4.81 4.86
N ARG A 54 -7.91 -5.87 5.31
CA ARG A 54 -6.92 -5.77 6.38
C ARG A 54 -5.79 -4.80 6.02
N VAL A 55 -5.21 -4.95 4.83
CA VAL A 55 -4.13 -4.07 4.36
C VAL A 55 -4.60 -2.62 4.21
N LEU A 56 -5.82 -2.41 3.72
CA LEU A 56 -6.41 -1.08 3.59
C LEU A 56 -6.63 -0.43 4.97
N ARG A 57 -7.17 -1.17 5.94
CA ARG A 57 -7.38 -0.69 7.30
C ARG A 57 -6.07 -0.28 7.96
N GLU A 58 -5.07 -1.15 7.91
CA GLU A 58 -3.75 -0.86 8.49
C GLU A 58 -3.05 0.33 7.80
N ALA A 59 -3.28 0.52 6.49
CA ALA A 59 -2.78 1.69 5.78
C ALA A 59 -3.47 2.98 6.23
N LEU A 60 -4.79 2.93 6.47
CA LEU A 60 -5.59 4.05 6.97
C LEU A 60 -5.18 4.44 8.40
N GLU A 61 -5.07 3.45 9.29
CA GLU A 61 -4.60 3.64 10.68
C GLU A 61 -3.20 4.27 10.72
N LYS A 62 -2.32 3.84 9.82
CA LYS A 62 -0.98 4.42 9.70
C LYS A 62 -1.01 5.86 9.19
N GLN A 63 -2.01 6.27 8.40
CA GLN A 63 -2.17 7.66 7.98
C GLN A 63 -2.79 8.53 9.09
N GLU A 64 -3.74 8.00 9.85
CA GLU A 64 -4.35 8.73 10.98
C GLU A 64 -3.35 8.93 12.13
N SER A 65 -2.44 7.97 12.33
CA SER A 65 -1.32 8.10 13.29
C SER A 65 -0.29 9.17 12.92
N ILE A 66 -0.35 9.77 11.72
CA ILE A 66 0.57 10.86 11.31
C ILE A 66 0.09 12.23 11.83
N VAL A 67 -1.12 12.35 12.37
CA VAL A 67 -1.54 13.56 13.10
C VAL A 67 -1.16 13.46 14.58
N SER A 68 0.15 13.36 14.85
CA SER A 68 0.81 13.92 16.04
C SER A 68 2.31 13.60 16.03
N VAL A 69 3.08 14.16 15.09
CA VAL A 69 4.47 14.53 15.37
C VAL A 69 4.89 15.69 14.45
N ASP A 70 5.45 16.71 15.08
CA ASP A 70 6.03 17.96 14.58
C ASP A 70 6.68 17.89 13.17
N SER A 71 6.34 18.89 12.35
CA SER A 71 6.83 19.11 10.98
C SER A 71 8.29 19.55 10.92
N SER A 72 9.22 18.69 11.34
CA SER A 72 10.66 18.99 11.38
C SER A 72 11.51 17.96 10.62
N LEU A 73 11.13 17.62 9.38
CA LEU A 73 12.02 16.89 8.48
C LEU A 73 12.44 17.80 7.32
N SER A 74 13.44 18.64 7.63
CA SER A 74 14.32 19.29 6.67
C SER A 74 14.87 18.24 5.70
N ASN A 75 14.43 18.33 4.45
CA ASN A 75 14.96 17.54 3.35
C ASN A 75 15.92 18.40 2.50
N ASP A 76 16.78 19.17 3.17
CA ASP A 76 17.85 19.95 2.54
C ASP A 76 19.20 19.33 2.89
N ALA A 77 19.50 18.22 2.23
CA ALA A 77 20.85 17.68 2.16
C ALA A 77 20.96 16.92 0.84
N HIS A 78 21.63 17.52 -0.15
CA HIS A 78 22.60 16.87 -1.05
C HIS A 78 22.93 17.77 -2.25
N ARG A 79 23.61 18.90 -2.02
CA ARG A 79 24.50 19.46 -3.04
C ARG A 79 25.63 20.32 -2.46
N LEU A 80 26.48 19.71 -1.63
CA LEU A 80 27.81 20.23 -1.34
C LEU A 80 28.83 19.23 -1.88
N ASN A 81 29.20 19.37 -3.15
CA ASN A 81 30.47 18.85 -3.64
C ASN A 81 31.45 20.01 -3.67
N ALA A 82 32.48 19.87 -2.84
CA ALA A 82 33.65 20.70 -2.78
C ALA A 82 34.33 20.81 -4.15
N ALA A 83 34.62 22.04 -4.57
CA ALA A 83 35.68 22.32 -5.53
C ALA A 83 36.69 23.20 -4.81
N ALA A 84 37.74 22.56 -4.31
CA ALA A 84 39.01 23.17 -4.03
C ALA A 84 39.79 23.24 -5.35
N HIS A 85 40.14 24.45 -5.81
CA HIS A 85 41.47 24.82 -6.31
C HIS A 85 41.54 26.32 -6.62
#